data_AF-A0A527GS71-F1
#
_entry.id   AF-A0A527GS71-F1
#
_cell.length_a   1.000
_cell.length_b   1.000
_cell.length_c   1.000
_cell.angle_alpha   90.00
_cell.angle_beta   90.00
_cell.angle_gamma   90.00
#
_symmetry.space_group_name_H-M   'P 1'
#
loop_
_entity.id
_entity.type
_entity.pdbx_description
1 polymer ?
#
loop_
_entity_poly.entity_id
_entity_poly.type
_entity_poly.pdbx_seq_one_letter_code
_entity_poly.pdbx_strand_id
1 'polypeptide(L)'
;FMFGDRAGVMDVNIDGRDWYAAVSLANGGKGASAALVPQDAVFDAWRKTVSLNVTLFVLTAGVLIVILYAYFGQAARAQAADRIYLEAHQRIDMALVRGRCGLWDWDMVRGKMYWSRSMYDMLGYKPCDTMLSFGEVDQIIHPE
;
A
#
# COMPACT_ATOMS: atom_id res chain seq x y z
N PHE A 1 -34.59 12.37 -0.22
CA PHE A 1 -34.97 13.18 0.96
C PHE A 1 -36.47 13.42 0.89
N MET A 2 -37.27 12.51 1.46
CA MET A 2 -38.72 12.69 1.61
C MET A 2 -39.00 12.93 3.09
N PHE A 3 -38.92 14.18 3.52
CA PHE A 3 -39.51 14.58 4.80
C PHE A 3 -40.90 15.14 4.49
N GLY A 4 -41.96 14.53 5.03
CA GLY A 4 -43.22 15.25 5.26
C GLY A 4 -44.39 15.04 4.31
N ASP A 5 -44.32 14.15 3.32
CA ASP A 5 -45.45 13.91 2.39
C ASP A 5 -46.73 13.40 3.11
N ARG A 6 -46.58 12.91 4.36
CA ARG A 6 -47.68 12.50 5.24
C ARG A 6 -48.01 13.49 6.37
N ALA A 7 -47.26 14.58 6.52
CA ALA A 7 -47.39 15.54 7.62
C ALA A 7 -47.94 16.92 7.19
N GLY A 8 -48.29 17.09 5.90
CA GLY A 8 -48.83 18.35 5.39
C GLY A 8 -47.82 19.50 5.39
N VAL A 9 -46.53 19.19 5.20
CA VAL A 9 -45.49 20.21 5.06
C VAL A 9 -45.69 20.91 3.71
N MET A 10 -45.78 22.23 3.74
CA MET A 10 -45.94 23.08 2.57
C MET A 10 -44.76 24.04 2.45
N ASP A 11 -44.31 24.24 1.22
CA ASP A 11 -43.29 25.24 0.88
C ASP A 11 -43.98 26.60 0.78
N VAL A 12 -43.53 27.56 1.59
CA VAL A 12 -44.10 28.91 1.63
C VAL A 12 -42.99 29.93 1.44
N ASN A 13 -43.15 30.82 0.47
CA ASN A 13 -42.27 31.96 0.31
C ASN A 13 -42.83 33.14 1.10
N ILE A 14 -42.07 33.64 2.08
CA ILE A 14 -42.42 34.81 2.89
C ILE A 14 -41.25 35.79 2.80
N ASP A 15 -41.52 37.00 2.29
CA ASP A 15 -40.51 38.07 2.22
C ASP A 15 -39.25 37.66 1.42
N GLY A 16 -39.45 36.91 0.32
CA GLY A 16 -38.37 36.44 -0.55
C GLY A 16 -37.51 35.30 0.02
N ARG A 17 -37.89 34.73 1.17
CA ARG A 17 -37.23 33.57 1.79
C ARG A 17 -38.15 32.36 1.74
N ASP A 18 -37.56 31.18 1.52
CA ASP A 18 -38.30 29.92 1.49
C ASP A 18 -38.38 29.30 2.89
N TRP A 19 -39.59 28.91 3.27
CA TRP A 19 -39.93 28.33 4.58
C TRP A 19 -40.67 27.02 4.40
N TYR A 20 -40.39 26.07 5.29
CA TYR A 20 -41.25 24.91 5.49
C TYR A 20 -42.27 25.23 6.58
N ALA A 21 -43.55 25.15 6.24
CA ALA A 21 -44.64 25.33 7.19
C ALA A 21 -45.39 23.99 7.36
N ALA A 22 -45.74 23.66 8.60
CA ALA A 22 -46.64 22.56 8.92
C ALA A 22 -47.73 23.06 9.86
N VAL A 23 -48.98 22.78 9.51
CA VAL A 23 -50.15 23.18 10.31
C VAL A 23 -50.89 21.93 10.72
N SER A 24 -51.10 21.76 12.02
CA SER A 24 -51.92 20.70 12.58
C SER A 24 -53.12 21.30 13.29
N LEU A 25 -54.31 20.77 13.02
CA LEU A 25 -55.54 21.15 13.71
C LEU A 25 -55.80 20.17 14.86
N ALA A 26 -56.09 20.70 16.04
CA ALA A 26 -56.42 19.88 17.20
C ALA A 26 -57.78 19.20 17.01
N ASN A 27 -57.86 17.91 17.37
CA ASN A 27 -59.09 17.13 17.26
C ASN A 27 -60.20 17.79 18.10
N GLY A 28 -61.28 18.19 17.43
CA GLY A 28 -62.39 18.92 18.05
C GLY A 28 -62.51 20.40 17.65
N GLY A 29 -61.67 20.91 16.74
CA GLY A 29 -61.86 22.21 16.08
C GLY A 29 -61.61 23.44 16.97
N LYS A 30 -61.06 23.26 18.17
CA LYS A 30 -60.85 24.33 19.16
C LYS A 30 -59.43 24.90 19.20
N GLY A 31 -58.56 24.55 18.24
CA GLY A 31 -57.22 25.14 18.13
C GLY A 31 -56.44 24.63 16.92
N ALA A 32 -55.53 25.47 16.41
CA ALA A 32 -54.56 25.13 15.40
C ALA A 32 -53.16 25.48 15.89
N SER A 33 -52.19 24.61 15.63
CA SER A 33 -50.77 24.87 15.86
C SER A 33 -50.06 24.94 14.52
N ALA A 34 -49.35 26.04 14.27
CA ALA A 34 -48.49 26.19 13.10
C ALA A 34 -47.03 26.21 13.54
N ALA A 35 -46.20 25.44 12.86
CA ALA A 35 -44.75 25.50 12.97
C ALA A 35 -44.18 25.98 11.64
N LEU A 36 -43.29 26.98 11.68
CA LEU A 36 -42.56 27.48 10.53
C LEU A 36 -41.07 27.33 10.81
N VAL A 37 -40.34 26.72 9.89
CA VAL A 37 -38.89 26.58 9.97
C VAL A 37 -38.27 27.10 8.66
N PRO A 38 -37.31 28.03 8.73
CA PRO A 38 -36.67 28.54 7.52
C PRO A 38 -35.84 27.45 6.87
N GLN A 39 -35.92 27.37 5.54
CA GLN A 39 -35.25 26.33 4.76
C GLN A 39 -33.72 26.36 4.98
N ASP A 40 -33.13 27.56 5.07
CA ASP A 40 -31.71 27.75 5.34
C ASP A 40 -31.26 27.13 6.68
N ALA A 41 -32.07 27.23 7.73
CA ALA A 41 -31.75 26.65 9.03
C ALA A 41 -31.76 25.11 9.02
N VAL A 42 -32.62 24.51 8.19
CA VAL A 42 -32.67 23.05 7.98
C VAL A 42 -31.41 22.58 7.25
N PHE A 43 -30.95 23.34 6.25
CA PHE A 43 -29.78 22.98 5.45
C PHE A 43 -28.44 23.36 6.09
N ASP A 44 -28.40 24.30 7.03
CA ASP A 44 -27.17 24.74 7.69
C ASP A 44 -26.46 23.63 8.47
N ALA A 45 -27.22 22.84 9.23
CA ALA A 45 -26.67 21.70 9.95
C ALA A 45 -26.12 20.63 8.99
N TRP A 46 -26.87 20.33 7.93
CA TRP A 46 -26.46 19.37 6.91
C TRP A 46 -25.20 19.83 6.17
N ARG A 47 -25.11 21.10 5.76
CA ARG A 47 -23.92 21.66 5.08
C ARG A 47 -22.69 21.60 5.97
N LYS A 48 -22.82 21.89 7.28
CA LYS A 48 -21.71 21.78 8.24
C LYS A 48 -21.23 20.34 8.40
N THR A 49 -22.14 19.37 8.48
CA THR A 49 -21.77 17.94 8.58
C THR A 49 -21.16 17.42 7.28
N VAL A 50 -21.71 17.82 6.12
CA VAL A 50 -21.17 17.43 4.81
C VAL A 50 -19.78 18.00 4.60
N SER A 51 -19.54 19.28 4.89
CA SER A 51 -18.22 19.88 4.71
C SER A 51 -17.16 19.22 5.61
N LEU A 52 -17.51 18.90 6.85
CA LEU A 52 -16.62 18.19 7.78
C LEU A 52 -16.30 16.77 7.30
N ASN A 53 -17.29 16.01 6.86
CA ASN A 53 -17.08 14.66 6.34
C ASN A 53 -16.24 14.67 5.04
N VAL A 54 -16.49 15.64 4.17
CA VAL A 54 -15.74 15.80 2.91
C VAL A 54 -14.28 16.16 3.19
N THR A 55 -13.99 17.06 4.12
CA THR A 55 -12.59 17.40 4.45
C THR A 55 -11.85 16.23 5.08
N LEU A 56 -12.48 15.47 5.98
CA LEU A 56 -11.91 14.24 6.54
C LEU A 56 -11.62 13.20 5.45
N PHE A 57 -12.56 13.02 4.51
CA PHE A 57 -12.37 12.10 3.39
C PHE A 57 -11.21 12.54 2.48
N VAL A 58 -11.12 13.83 2.16
CA VAL A 58 -10.02 14.37 1.34
C VAL A 58 -8.67 14.21 2.04
N LEU A 59 -8.60 14.47 3.35
CA LEU A 59 -7.37 14.29 4.12
C LEU A 59 -6.92 12.83 4.15
N THR A 60 -7.82 11.90 4.44
CA THR A 60 -7.52 10.46 4.50
C THR A 60 -7.13 9.90 3.13
N ALA A 61 -7.87 10.26 2.08
CA ALA A 61 -7.53 9.89 0.71
C ALA A 61 -6.17 10.46 0.28
N GLY A 62 -5.88 11.72 0.64
CA GLY A 62 -4.59 12.37 0.37
C GLY A 62 -3.43 11.63 1.03
N VAL A 63 -3.56 11.25 2.31
CA VAL A 63 -2.55 10.46 3.02
C VAL A 63 -2.34 9.10 2.34
N LEU A 64 -3.41 8.40 1.97
CA LEU A 64 -3.32 7.11 1.28
C LEU A 64 -2.63 7.24 -0.09
N ILE A 65 -2.91 8.30 -0.86
CA ILE A 65 -2.25 8.57 -2.14
C ILE A 65 -0.75 8.80 -1.94
N VAL A 66 -0.36 9.59 -0.94
CA VAL A 66 1.06 9.85 -0.61
C VAL A 66 1.77 8.56 -0.22
N ILE A 67 1.15 7.73 0.62
CA ILE A 67 1.71 6.42 1.03
C ILE A 67 1.86 5.50 -0.20
N LEU A 68 0.84 5.43 -1.05
CA LEU A 68 0.86 4.60 -2.26
C LEU A 68 1.97 5.05 -3.21
N TYR A 69 2.10 6.35 -3.43
CA TYR A 69 3.15 6.94 -4.26
C TYR A 69 4.55 6.62 -3.70
N ALA A 70 4.73 6.78 -2.39
CA ALA A 70 5.98 6.43 -1.72
C ALA A 70 6.30 4.93 -1.83
N TYR A 71 5.30 4.06 -1.63
CA TYR A 71 5.45 2.60 -1.78
C TYR A 71 5.86 2.21 -3.19
N PHE A 72 5.20 2.72 -4.23
CA PHE A 72 5.58 2.43 -5.62
C PHE A 72 6.98 2.93 -5.94
N GLY A 73 7.35 4.14 -5.48
CA GLY A 73 8.70 4.67 -5.65
C GLY A 73 9.76 3.84 -4.92
N GLN A 74 9.44 3.32 -3.73
CA GLN A 74 10.32 2.44 -2.97
C GLN A 74 10.44 1.05 -3.61
N ALA A 75 9.33 0.46 -4.05
CA ALA A 75 9.31 -0.83 -4.73
C ALA A 75 10.09 -0.81 -6.06
N ALA A 76 9.93 0.26 -6.85
CA ALA A 76 10.70 0.45 -8.08
C ALA A 76 12.20 0.58 -7.80
N ARG A 77 12.58 1.28 -6.72
CA ARG A 77 13.99 1.37 -6.28
C ARG A 77 14.55 0.05 -5.76
N ALA A 78 13.75 -0.72 -5.00
CA ALA A 78 14.15 -2.03 -4.51
C ALA A 78 14.40 -3.01 -5.66
N GLN A 79 13.49 -3.07 -6.63
CA GLN A 79 13.65 -3.92 -7.82
C GLN A 79 14.86 -3.51 -8.67
N ALA A 80 15.16 -2.21 -8.75
CA ALA A 80 16.34 -1.72 -9.47
C ALA A 80 17.66 -2.17 -8.81
N ALA A 81 17.71 -2.21 -7.47
CA ALA A 81 18.87 -2.71 -6.74
C ALA A 81 19.08 -4.21 -6.97
N ASP A 82 18.01 -5.02 -6.82
CA ASP A 82 18.08 -6.48 -7.02
C ASP A 82 18.54 -6.86 -8.44
N ARG A 83 18.07 -6.13 -9.46
CA ARG A 83 18.48 -6.37 -10.86
C ARG A 83 19.96 -6.13 -11.08
N ILE A 84 20.53 -5.09 -10.46
CA ILE A 84 21.97 -4.80 -10.59
C ILE A 84 22.80 -5.93 -9.98
N TYR A 85 22.39 -6.46 -8.82
CA TYR A 85 23.08 -7.58 -8.19
C TYR A 85 23.00 -8.86 -9.05
N LEU A 86 21.81 -9.20 -9.56
CA LEU A 86 21.60 -10.38 -10.40
C LEU A 86 22.39 -10.32 -11.71
N GLU A 87 22.39 -9.17 -12.40
CA GLU A 87 23.14 -9.01 -13.65
C GLU A 87 24.66 -9.08 -13.42
N ALA A 88 25.16 -8.52 -12.31
CA ALA A 88 26.57 -8.61 -11.96
C ALA A 88 27.00 -10.06 -11.68
N HIS A 89 26.23 -10.80 -10.88
CA HIS A 89 26.50 -12.22 -10.60
C HIS A 89 26.51 -13.07 -11.88
N GLN A 90 25.51 -12.91 -12.74
CA GLN A 90 25.44 -13.65 -14.01
C GLN A 90 26.61 -13.35 -14.94
N ARG A 91 27.07 -12.10 -15.00
CA ARG A 91 28.24 -11.73 -15.82
C ARG A 91 29.53 -12.33 -15.27
N ILE A 92 29.71 -12.32 -13.96
CA ILE A 92 30.88 -12.93 -13.30
C ILE A 92 30.90 -14.44 -13.56
N ASP A 93 29.79 -15.14 -13.34
CA ASP A 93 29.70 -16.58 -13.58
C ASP A 93 29.96 -16.94 -15.05
N MET A 94 29.39 -16.17 -15.98
CA MET A 94 29.62 -16.39 -17.42
C MET A 94 31.08 -16.15 -17.83
N ALA A 95 31.75 -15.17 -17.23
CA ALA A 95 33.17 -14.91 -17.48
C ALA A 95 34.05 -16.03 -16.89
N LEU A 96 33.75 -16.51 -15.69
CA LEU A 96 34.46 -17.61 -15.04
C LEU A 96 34.35 -18.92 -15.83
N VAL A 97 33.15 -19.27 -16.30
CA VAL A 97 32.92 -20.47 -17.13
C VAL A 97 33.68 -20.38 -18.46
N ARG A 98 33.64 -19.22 -19.14
CA ARG A 98 34.38 -19.03 -20.41
C ARG A 98 35.90 -19.01 -20.22
N GLY A 99 36.36 -18.45 -19.11
CA GLY A 99 37.78 -18.39 -18.76
C GLY A 99 38.35 -19.70 -18.23
N ARG A 100 37.52 -20.71 -17.96
CA ARG A 100 37.89 -21.92 -17.21
C ARG A 100 38.53 -21.58 -15.86
N CYS A 101 37.94 -20.62 -15.15
CA CYS A 101 38.38 -20.19 -13.83
C CYS A 101 37.30 -20.49 -12.79
N GLY A 102 37.73 -20.90 -11.60
CA GLY A 102 36.88 -21.09 -10.42
C GLY A 102 37.09 -19.97 -9.42
N LEU A 103 36.05 -19.62 -8.66
CA LEU A 103 36.18 -18.76 -7.49
C LEU A 103 36.02 -19.63 -6.23
N TRP A 104 36.91 -19.40 -5.27
CA TRP A 104 36.80 -19.95 -3.94
C TRP A 104 36.94 -18.86 -2.90
N ASP A 105 36.21 -19.01 -1.81
CA ASP A 105 36.32 -18.15 -0.63
C ASP A 105 36.41 -19.05 0.60
N TRP A 106 37.31 -18.72 1.53
CA TRP A 106 37.52 -19.51 2.73
C TRP A 106 37.30 -18.66 3.97
N ASP A 107 36.25 -19.02 4.71
CA ASP A 107 36.01 -18.52 6.05
C ASP A 107 36.83 -19.36 7.04
N MET A 108 38.03 -18.86 7.36
CA MET A 108 38.96 -19.48 8.32
C MET A 108 38.37 -19.56 9.74
N VAL A 109 37.47 -18.64 10.12
CA VAL A 109 36.88 -18.62 11.47
C VAL A 109 35.89 -19.76 11.63
N ARG A 110 35.12 -20.05 10.58
CA ARG A 110 34.09 -21.11 10.58
C ARG A 110 34.58 -22.43 9.99
N GLY A 111 35.79 -22.47 9.41
CA GLY A 111 36.34 -23.65 8.74
C GLY A 111 35.54 -24.07 7.51
N LYS A 112 34.89 -23.11 6.85
CA LYS A 112 33.97 -23.35 5.73
C LYS A 112 34.50 -22.70 4.46
N MET A 113 34.46 -23.44 3.36
CA MET A 113 34.90 -22.98 2.06
C MET A 113 33.70 -22.92 1.11
N TYR A 114 33.59 -21.82 0.39
CA TYR A 114 32.62 -21.62 -0.67
C TYR A 114 33.32 -21.81 -2.02
N TRP A 115 32.70 -22.59 -2.91
CA TRP A 115 33.13 -22.76 -4.29
C TRP A 115 32.03 -22.25 -5.22
N SER A 116 32.41 -21.49 -6.25
CA SER A 116 31.48 -21.15 -7.34
C SER A 116 31.08 -22.40 -8.13
N ARG A 117 29.95 -22.33 -8.84
CA ARG A 117 29.53 -23.42 -9.75
C ARG A 117 30.60 -23.75 -10.79
N SER A 118 31.30 -22.74 -11.32
CA SER A 118 32.40 -22.94 -12.28
C SER A 118 33.59 -23.72 -11.70
N MET A 119 33.85 -23.64 -10.40
CA MET A 119 34.89 -24.42 -9.71
C MET A 119 34.53 -25.91 -9.68
N TYR A 120 33.28 -26.23 -9.34
CA TYR A 120 32.77 -27.60 -9.38
C TYR A 120 32.82 -28.18 -10.81
N ASP A 121 32.36 -27.42 -11.80
CA ASP A 121 32.37 -27.85 -13.21
C ASP A 121 33.81 -28.09 -13.73
N MET A 122 34.76 -27.24 -13.35
CA MET A 122 36.16 -27.34 -13.74
C MET A 122 36.86 -28.56 -13.13
N LEU A 123 36.56 -28.87 -11.87
CA LEU A 123 37.14 -30.02 -11.16
C LEU A 123 36.35 -31.33 -11.37
N GLY A 124 35.20 -31.27 -12.06
CA GLY A 124 34.37 -32.45 -12.38
C GLY A 124 33.49 -32.93 -11.22
N TYR A 125 33.26 -32.10 -10.21
CA TYR A 125 32.41 -32.42 -9.06
C TYR A 125 30.96 -31.94 -9.29
N LYS A 126 30.00 -32.57 -8.61
CA LYS A 126 28.61 -32.09 -8.64
C LYS A 126 28.49 -30.79 -7.83
N PRO A 127 27.83 -29.75 -8.37
CA PRO A 127 27.61 -28.51 -7.64
C PRO A 127 26.88 -28.79 -6.32
N CYS A 128 27.48 -28.36 -5.21
CA CYS A 128 26.85 -28.39 -3.91
C CYS A 128 26.61 -26.96 -3.44
N ASP A 129 25.37 -26.61 -3.13
CA ASP A 129 25.00 -25.29 -2.56
C ASP A 129 25.37 -25.20 -1.06
N THR A 130 25.93 -26.26 -0.48
CA THR A 130 26.41 -26.28 0.90
C THR A 130 27.89 -25.92 0.94
N MET A 131 28.29 -25.06 1.89
CA MET A 131 29.69 -24.77 2.14
C MET A 131 30.46 -26.05 2.49
N LEU A 132 31.55 -26.29 1.77
CA LEU A 132 32.46 -27.40 2.00
C LEU A 132 33.18 -27.20 3.33
N SER A 133 33.34 -28.26 4.09
CA SER A 133 34.24 -28.28 5.22
C SER A 133 35.69 -28.33 4.73
N PHE A 134 36.63 -27.79 5.51
CA PHE A 134 38.06 -27.86 5.20
C PHE A 134 38.53 -29.30 4.89
N GLY A 135 38.01 -30.30 5.64
CA GLY A 135 38.39 -31.69 5.45
C GLY A 135 37.93 -32.33 4.13
N GLU A 136 36.85 -31.81 3.51
CA GLU A 136 36.43 -32.26 2.18
C GLU A 136 37.33 -31.70 1.08
N VAL A 137 37.87 -30.50 1.28
CA VAL A 137 38.77 -29.84 0.33
C VAL A 137 40.17 -30.44 0.42
N ASP A 138 40.66 -30.71 1.64
CA ASP A 138 41.98 -31.30 1.89
C ASP A 138 42.16 -32.66 1.19
N GLN A 139 41.10 -33.47 1.08
CA GLN A 139 41.12 -34.75 0.37
C GLN A 139 41.32 -34.63 -1.16
N ILE A 140 41.06 -33.45 -1.71
CA ILE A 140 41.16 -33.17 -3.16
C ILE A 140 42.54 -32.58 -3.49
N ILE A 141 43.24 -32.03 -2.49
CA ILE A 141 44.58 -31.49 -2.66
C ILE A 141 45.55 -32.68 -2.80
N HIS A 142 46.37 -32.67 -3.86
CA HIS A 142 47.37 -33.71 -4.04
C HIS A 142 48.37 -33.72 -2.87
N PRO A 143 48.60 -34.87 -2.23
CA PRO A 143 49.70 -34.99 -1.27
C PRO A 143 51.02 -34.87 -2.04
N GLU A 144 51.90 -33.99 -1.59
CA GLU A 144 53.29 -33.93 -2.03
C GLU A 144 54.04 -35.19 -1.57
#